data_AF-A0A4U0XA25-F1
#
_entry.id   AF-A0A4U0XA25-F1
#
_cell.length_a   1.000
_cell.length_b   1.000
_cell.length_c   1.000
_cell.angle_alpha   90.00
_cell.angle_beta   90.00
_cell.angle_gamma   90.00
#
_symmetry.space_group_name_H-M   'P 1'
#
loop_
_entity.id
_entity.type
_entity.pdbx_description
1 polymer ?
#
loop_
_entity_poly.entity_id
_entity_poly.type
_entity_poly.pdbx_seq_one_letter_code
_entity_poly.pdbx_strand_id
1 'polypeptide(L)'
;MANGHGIEKLDDSSSAADLSRQVTVQMSPEQYERLFFQPTPAKGDLAKRLGNPTLLGVCGFLVPFCTTMMCLLQWRGTGPASLTGISGSYYFFGGIAMNVAALCEFILGNTFPFALFMIYGVHWINLGYMQDPLHNIAGAYGAKGAESIGFNAGNGMYNVVMTLISFVFFLGSLRTNAPFCLAVFCLIFLFAFLAAATFATPYIATPADGEYVLLLLRIGDMSSNLKPLVLHAHGTGPNPYKVAILLDALQIPYKVKLWEFGGAPNGVKGPAFLKINPNGRVPALEDPNTSVTSWESHACMSYILRVYDTSNKFHPGQSTSEQEKVNYDSWTSFLLSTLGPMTGQTNWYRHYNSVTNDDALKRYEEQTYRCYGVLDGQLAKTAGKSVLESGYGAVDMHFYPWVAQHGFAGLDISKYSSLEKWLKSVAEKPEVKEAYKKIPRGEKA
;
A
#
# COMPACT_ATOMS: atom_id res chain seq x y z
N MET A 1 -27.63 -59.94 -52.21
CA MET A 1 -27.10 -59.84 -53.59
C MET A 1 -28.30 -59.62 -54.50
N ALA A 2 -28.44 -58.62 -55.36
CA ALA A 2 -27.56 -57.57 -55.83
C ALA A 2 -28.42 -56.34 -56.22
N ASN A 3 -27.74 -55.20 -56.29
CA ASN A 3 -28.22 -53.83 -56.55
C ASN A 3 -28.73 -53.58 -57.98
N GLY A 4 -29.42 -52.44 -58.18
CA GLY A 4 -29.43 -51.75 -59.47
C GLY A 4 -30.46 -50.64 -59.60
N HIS A 5 -30.09 -49.39 -59.29
CA HIS A 5 -30.84 -48.17 -59.60
C HIS A 5 -30.92 -47.91 -61.12
N GLY A 6 -32.05 -47.34 -61.57
CA GLY A 6 -32.23 -46.74 -62.89
C GLY A 6 -33.26 -45.60 -62.83
N ILE A 7 -32.88 -44.45 -63.36
CA ILE A 7 -33.51 -43.13 -63.29
C ILE A 7 -34.64 -42.99 -64.33
N GLU A 8 -35.79 -42.41 -63.97
CA GLU A 8 -36.77 -41.83 -64.92
C GLU A 8 -37.29 -40.49 -64.36
N LYS A 9 -36.80 -39.37 -64.92
CA LYS A 9 -37.43 -38.53 -65.96
C LYS A 9 -38.68 -37.80 -65.49
N LEU A 10 -38.50 -36.49 -65.25
CA LEU A 10 -39.54 -35.49 -65.22
C LEU A 10 -40.18 -35.39 -66.61
N ASP A 11 -41.51 -35.42 -66.68
CA ASP A 11 -42.25 -34.87 -67.81
C ASP A 11 -43.46 -34.09 -67.28
N ASP A 12 -43.50 -32.82 -67.66
CA ASP A 12 -44.55 -31.86 -67.41
C ASP A 12 -45.79 -32.22 -68.23
N SER A 13 -46.92 -32.46 -67.56
CA SER A 13 -48.22 -32.15 -68.18
C SER A 13 -49.21 -31.65 -67.15
N SER A 14 -49.47 -30.35 -67.26
CA SER A 14 -50.40 -29.57 -66.48
C SER A 14 -51.85 -30.08 -66.63
N SER A 15 -52.49 -30.44 -65.52
CA SER A 15 -53.94 -30.26 -65.38
C SER A 15 -54.27 -29.77 -63.97
N ALA A 16 -54.72 -28.51 -63.93
CA ALA A 16 -55.40 -27.75 -62.88
C ALA A 16 -55.50 -28.39 -61.48
N ALA A 17 -54.54 -28.05 -60.61
CA ALA A 17 -54.70 -28.19 -59.16
C ALA A 17 -55.44 -26.97 -58.60
N ASP A 18 -56.54 -27.27 -57.91
CA ASP A 18 -57.44 -26.39 -57.18
C ASP A 18 -56.68 -25.44 -56.22
N LEU A 19 -56.64 -24.15 -56.54
CA LEU A 19 -56.11 -23.07 -55.70
C LEU A 19 -57.13 -22.71 -54.61
N SER A 20 -57.30 -23.57 -53.59
CA SER A 20 -58.23 -23.24 -52.49
C SER A 20 -57.91 -23.91 -51.13
N ARG A 21 -56.80 -23.50 -50.51
CA ARG A 21 -56.74 -23.19 -49.06
C ARG A 21 -55.37 -22.61 -48.68
N GLN A 22 -55.22 -21.29 -48.76
CA GLN A 22 -54.27 -20.63 -47.88
C GLN A 22 -54.84 -20.74 -46.47
N VAL A 23 -54.27 -21.62 -45.65
CA VAL A 23 -54.52 -21.61 -44.20
C VAL A 23 -53.92 -20.30 -43.69
N THR A 24 -54.74 -19.26 -43.58
CA THR A 24 -54.37 -18.03 -42.89
C THR A 24 -54.27 -18.38 -41.40
N VAL A 25 -53.07 -18.75 -40.96
CA VAL A 25 -52.80 -18.91 -39.54
C VAL A 25 -52.94 -17.51 -38.93
N GLN A 26 -54.05 -17.25 -38.22
CA GLN A 26 -54.16 -16.06 -37.39
C GLN A 26 -53.14 -16.20 -36.27
N MET A 27 -52.00 -15.54 -36.44
CA MET A 27 -51.01 -15.42 -35.37
C MET A 27 -51.56 -14.44 -34.34
N SER A 28 -51.55 -14.81 -33.06
CA SER A 28 -51.86 -13.84 -32.00
C SER A 28 -50.86 -12.68 -32.04
N PRO A 29 -51.21 -11.48 -31.54
CA PRO A 29 -50.27 -10.38 -31.42
C PRO A 29 -48.96 -10.79 -30.72
N GLU A 30 -49.04 -11.67 -29.71
CA GLU A 30 -47.88 -12.21 -28.99
C GLU A 30 -47.04 -13.19 -29.84
N GLN A 31 -47.67 -13.97 -30.73
CA GLN A 31 -46.96 -14.84 -31.67
C GLN A 31 -46.29 -14.04 -32.79
N TYR A 32 -46.96 -12.98 -33.27
CA TYR A 32 -46.39 -12.03 -34.22
C TYR A 32 -45.21 -11.28 -33.58
N GLU A 33 -45.35 -10.86 -32.32
CA GLU A 33 -44.27 -10.23 -31.57
C GLU A 33 -43.10 -11.18 -31.32
N ARG A 34 -43.35 -12.45 -30.98
CA ARG A 34 -42.27 -13.44 -30.83
C ARG A 34 -41.54 -13.74 -32.14
N LEU A 35 -42.24 -13.69 -33.28
CA LEU A 35 -41.64 -13.98 -34.59
C LEU A 35 -40.74 -12.83 -35.08
N PHE A 36 -41.08 -11.58 -34.74
CA PHE A 36 -40.38 -10.39 -35.25
C PHE A 36 -39.50 -9.68 -34.21
N PHE A 37 -39.80 -9.77 -32.91
CA PHE A 37 -39.08 -9.05 -31.84
C PHE A 37 -38.27 -9.94 -30.91
N GLN A 38 -38.32 -11.27 -31.04
CA GLN A 38 -37.29 -12.11 -30.42
C GLN A 38 -36.15 -12.29 -31.42
N PRO A 39 -34.94 -11.79 -31.15
CA PRO A 39 -33.79 -12.25 -31.90
C PRO A 39 -33.68 -13.75 -31.63
N THR A 40 -34.01 -14.58 -32.62
CA THR A 40 -33.55 -15.96 -32.64
C THR A 40 -32.06 -15.88 -32.36
N PRO A 41 -31.52 -16.52 -31.30
CA PRO A 41 -30.10 -16.45 -31.07
C PRO A 41 -29.46 -17.01 -32.33
N ALA A 42 -28.76 -16.16 -33.07
CA ALA A 42 -27.88 -16.58 -34.14
C ALA A 42 -26.68 -17.29 -33.49
N LYS A 43 -26.92 -18.39 -32.77
CA LYS A 43 -25.93 -19.44 -32.57
C LYS A 43 -25.80 -20.16 -33.90
N GLY A 44 -25.33 -19.42 -34.91
CA GLY A 44 -24.90 -19.97 -36.17
C GLY A 44 -23.77 -20.97 -35.93
N ASP A 45 -23.56 -21.84 -36.91
CA ASP A 45 -22.47 -22.82 -36.96
C ASP A 45 -21.10 -22.21 -36.56
N LEU A 46 -20.89 -20.91 -36.80
CA LEU A 46 -19.70 -20.16 -36.38
C LEU A 46 -19.42 -20.18 -34.87
N ALA A 47 -20.42 -20.04 -34.00
CA ALA A 47 -20.20 -20.06 -32.54
C ALA A 47 -19.73 -21.44 -32.05
N LYS A 48 -20.07 -22.52 -32.78
CA LYS A 48 -19.57 -23.87 -32.52
C LYS A 48 -18.16 -24.10 -33.08
N ARG A 49 -17.74 -23.31 -34.08
CA ARG A 49 -16.44 -23.44 -34.76
C ARG A 49 -15.35 -22.51 -34.22
N LEU A 50 -15.70 -21.33 -33.68
CA LEU A 50 -14.74 -20.25 -33.35
C LEU A 50 -14.36 -20.11 -31.86
N GLY A 51 -14.91 -20.93 -30.96
CA GLY A 51 -14.64 -20.80 -29.53
C GLY A 51 -15.25 -19.53 -28.91
N ASN A 52 -15.13 -19.36 -27.59
CA ASN A 52 -15.69 -18.21 -26.88
C ASN A 52 -14.66 -17.05 -26.77
N PRO A 53 -14.84 -15.93 -27.48
CA PRO A 53 -13.90 -14.80 -27.45
C PRO A 53 -13.98 -13.98 -26.16
N THR A 54 -15.05 -14.11 -25.36
CA THR A 54 -15.22 -13.37 -24.10
C THR A 54 -14.05 -13.62 -23.14
N LEU A 55 -13.51 -14.85 -23.11
CA LEU A 55 -12.38 -15.19 -22.25
C LEU A 55 -11.13 -14.36 -22.61
N LEU A 56 -10.86 -14.19 -23.90
CA LEU A 56 -9.76 -13.36 -24.38
C LEU A 56 -9.98 -11.88 -24.00
N GLY A 57 -11.20 -11.38 -24.14
CA GLY A 57 -11.56 -10.02 -23.72
C GLY A 57 -11.38 -9.79 -22.22
N VAL A 58 -11.80 -10.74 -21.39
CA VAL A 58 -11.66 -10.67 -19.92
C VAL A 58 -10.19 -10.77 -19.50
N CYS A 59 -9.42 -11.73 -20.05
CA CYS A 59 -7.99 -11.84 -19.76
C CYS A 59 -7.21 -10.61 -20.26
N GLY A 60 -7.59 -10.06 -21.43
CA GLY A 60 -7.04 -8.83 -21.99
C GLY A 60 -7.23 -7.64 -21.06
N PHE A 61 -8.34 -7.59 -20.31
CA PHE A 61 -8.55 -6.59 -19.27
C PHE A 61 -7.78 -6.90 -17.97
N LEU A 62 -7.87 -8.13 -17.47
CA LEU A 62 -7.37 -8.49 -16.14
C LEU A 62 -5.85 -8.40 -16.02
N VAL A 63 -5.10 -8.79 -17.04
CA VAL A 63 -3.62 -8.76 -17.01
C VAL A 63 -3.08 -7.35 -16.78
N PRO A 64 -3.37 -6.34 -17.63
CA PRO A 64 -2.92 -4.98 -17.41
C PRO A 64 -3.55 -4.37 -16.15
N PHE A 65 -4.83 -4.67 -15.86
CA PHE A 65 -5.51 -4.15 -14.68
C PHE A 65 -4.83 -4.58 -13.37
N CYS A 66 -4.69 -5.89 -13.13
CA CYS A 66 -4.08 -6.42 -11.92
C CYS A 66 -2.64 -5.92 -11.75
N THR A 67 -1.86 -5.88 -12.83
CA THR A 67 -0.48 -5.40 -12.80
C THR A 67 -0.41 -3.91 -12.44
N THR A 68 -1.30 -3.08 -13.01
CA THR A 68 -1.43 -1.66 -12.66
C THR A 68 -1.75 -1.49 -11.17
N MET A 69 -2.71 -2.26 -10.65
CA MET A 69 -3.11 -2.18 -9.24
C MET A 69 -1.95 -2.58 -8.32
N MET A 70 -1.21 -3.63 -8.63
CA MET A 70 -0.02 -4.02 -7.85
C MET A 70 1.04 -2.91 -7.83
N CYS A 71 1.23 -2.20 -8.96
CA CYS A 71 2.13 -1.05 -9.03
C CYS A 71 1.65 0.14 -8.18
N LEU A 72 0.36 0.46 -8.21
CA LEU A 72 -0.23 1.58 -7.46
C LEU A 72 -0.34 1.30 -5.96
N LEU A 73 -0.53 0.03 -5.57
CA LEU A 73 -0.45 -0.45 -4.20
C LEU A 73 0.98 -0.61 -3.69
N GLN A 74 1.97 -0.23 -4.51
CA GLN A 74 3.40 -0.22 -4.18
C GLN A 74 3.96 -1.58 -3.76
N TRP A 75 3.43 -2.66 -4.33
CA TRP A 75 3.95 -3.99 -4.07
C TRP A 75 5.42 -4.05 -4.49
N ARG A 76 6.29 -4.53 -3.59
CA ARG A 76 7.75 -4.58 -3.80
C ARG A 76 8.38 -3.21 -4.12
N GLY A 77 7.85 -2.12 -3.56
CA GLY A 77 8.42 -0.78 -3.76
C GLY A 77 8.16 -0.19 -5.15
N THR A 78 7.20 -0.74 -5.89
CA THR A 78 6.71 -0.16 -7.14
C THR A 78 5.95 1.15 -6.88
N GLY A 79 5.70 1.92 -7.93
CA GLY A 79 4.91 3.15 -7.82
C GLY A 79 4.45 3.66 -9.19
N PRO A 80 3.95 4.91 -9.28
CA PRO A 80 3.47 5.48 -10.53
C PRO A 80 4.51 5.44 -11.67
N ALA A 81 5.80 5.59 -11.37
CA ALA A 81 6.87 5.47 -12.36
C ALA A 81 7.03 4.05 -12.93
N SER A 82 6.61 3.02 -12.20
CA SER A 82 6.66 1.62 -12.66
C SER A 82 5.63 1.33 -13.76
N LEU A 83 4.61 2.19 -13.93
CA LEU A 83 3.58 2.00 -14.95
C LEU A 83 4.15 2.07 -16.37
N THR A 84 5.16 2.91 -16.60
CA THR A 84 5.90 2.96 -17.86
C THR A 84 6.56 1.62 -18.21
N GLY A 85 7.06 0.90 -17.20
CA GLY A 85 7.70 -0.40 -17.37
C GLY A 85 6.76 -1.53 -17.80
N ILE A 86 5.44 -1.34 -17.59
CA ILE A 86 4.41 -2.30 -18.00
C ILE A 86 3.60 -1.81 -19.20
N SER A 87 4.04 -0.74 -19.87
CA SER A 87 3.38 -0.14 -21.04
C SER A 87 3.06 -1.15 -22.15
N GLY A 88 3.95 -2.13 -22.36
CA GLY A 88 3.71 -3.24 -23.29
C GLY A 88 2.45 -4.05 -22.97
N SER A 89 2.12 -4.25 -21.69
CA SER A 89 0.90 -4.97 -21.29
C SER A 89 -0.36 -4.21 -21.70
N TYR A 90 -0.33 -2.88 -21.68
CA TYR A 90 -1.46 -2.05 -22.11
C TYR A 90 -1.69 -2.16 -23.61
N TYR A 91 -0.63 -2.14 -24.42
CA TYR A 91 -0.77 -2.27 -25.87
C TYR A 91 -1.18 -3.68 -26.30
N PHE A 92 -0.50 -4.71 -25.80
CA PHE A 92 -0.66 -6.07 -26.32
C PHE A 92 -1.85 -6.80 -25.71
N PHE A 93 -2.01 -6.78 -24.39
CA PHE A 93 -3.15 -7.43 -23.73
C PHE A 93 -4.35 -6.51 -23.67
N GLY A 94 -4.17 -5.32 -23.09
CA GLY A 94 -5.25 -4.35 -22.92
C GLY A 94 -5.81 -3.87 -24.25
N GLY A 95 -4.97 -3.57 -25.23
CA GLY A 95 -5.36 -3.03 -26.51
C GLY A 95 -5.69 -4.11 -27.55
N ILE A 96 -4.65 -4.75 -28.07
CA ILE A 96 -4.76 -5.64 -29.22
C ILE A 96 -5.60 -6.87 -28.90
N ALA A 97 -5.25 -7.64 -27.86
CA ALA A 97 -5.97 -8.87 -27.55
C ALA A 97 -7.45 -8.60 -27.20
N MET A 98 -7.72 -7.56 -26.42
CA MET A 98 -9.08 -7.17 -26.04
C MET A 98 -9.91 -6.65 -27.22
N ASN A 99 -9.35 -5.84 -28.11
CA ASN A 99 -10.06 -5.36 -29.30
C ASN A 99 -10.28 -6.46 -30.34
N VAL A 100 -9.35 -7.42 -30.46
CA VAL A 100 -9.57 -8.62 -31.28
C VAL A 100 -10.73 -9.43 -30.72
N ALA A 101 -10.79 -9.65 -29.41
CA ALA A 101 -11.94 -10.28 -28.76
C ALA A 101 -13.24 -9.52 -29.03
N ALA A 102 -13.22 -8.17 -28.96
CA ALA A 102 -14.38 -7.34 -29.29
C ALA A 102 -14.88 -7.59 -30.73
N LEU A 103 -13.99 -7.61 -31.72
CA LEU A 103 -14.37 -7.88 -33.12
C LEU A 103 -14.95 -9.29 -33.27
N CYS A 104 -14.41 -10.28 -32.57
CA CYS A 104 -15.00 -11.63 -32.55
C CYS A 104 -16.39 -11.64 -31.91
N GLU A 105 -16.62 -10.90 -30.82
CA GLU A 105 -17.95 -10.75 -30.22
C GLU A 105 -18.95 -10.13 -31.20
N PHE A 106 -18.52 -9.12 -31.98
CA PHE A 106 -19.35 -8.51 -33.00
C PHE A 106 -19.74 -9.51 -34.11
N ILE A 107 -18.78 -10.32 -34.59
CA ILE A 107 -19.03 -11.37 -35.60
C ILE A 107 -20.01 -12.42 -35.08
N LEU A 108 -19.96 -12.74 -33.78
CA LEU A 108 -20.91 -13.65 -33.13
C LEU A 108 -22.27 -13.00 -32.83
N GLY A 109 -22.45 -11.70 -33.10
CA GLY A 109 -23.69 -10.96 -32.86
C GLY A 109 -23.86 -10.41 -31.44
N ASN A 110 -22.82 -10.47 -30.60
CA ASN A 110 -22.85 -9.99 -29.22
C ASN A 110 -22.46 -8.51 -29.15
N THR A 111 -23.45 -7.62 -29.21
CA THR A 111 -23.24 -6.16 -29.28
C THR A 111 -22.74 -5.53 -27.98
N PHE A 112 -23.21 -5.99 -26.82
CA PHE A 112 -22.80 -5.44 -25.53
C PHE A 112 -21.33 -5.78 -25.17
N PRO A 113 -20.90 -7.05 -25.20
CA PRO A 113 -19.49 -7.40 -25.01
C PRO A 113 -18.56 -6.77 -26.04
N PHE A 114 -18.99 -6.66 -27.31
CA PHE A 114 -18.25 -5.91 -28.33
C PHE A 114 -17.99 -4.47 -27.89
N ALA A 115 -19.03 -3.70 -27.56
CA ALA A 115 -18.90 -2.30 -27.20
C ALA A 115 -18.02 -2.12 -25.95
N LEU A 116 -18.24 -2.98 -24.95
CA LEU A 116 -17.46 -2.97 -23.70
C LEU A 116 -15.98 -3.24 -23.96
N PHE A 117 -15.65 -4.32 -24.66
CA PHE A 117 -14.27 -4.70 -24.90
C PHE A 117 -13.55 -3.74 -25.83
N MET A 118 -14.23 -3.23 -26.86
CA MET A 118 -13.65 -2.25 -27.77
C MET A 118 -13.30 -0.94 -27.04
N ILE A 119 -14.23 -0.41 -26.24
CA ILE A 119 -14.01 0.87 -25.56
C ILE A 119 -12.91 0.77 -24.50
N TYR A 120 -12.95 -0.26 -23.65
CA TYR A 120 -11.91 -0.43 -22.63
C TYR A 120 -10.57 -0.87 -23.22
N GLY A 121 -10.55 -1.58 -24.35
CA GLY A 121 -9.29 -1.90 -25.00
C GLY A 121 -8.63 -0.69 -25.67
N VAL A 122 -9.42 0.20 -26.28
CA VAL A 122 -8.92 1.51 -26.73
C VAL A 122 -8.46 2.38 -25.55
N HIS A 123 -9.13 2.30 -24.40
CA HIS A 123 -8.66 2.99 -23.18
C HIS A 123 -7.26 2.53 -22.76
N TRP A 124 -6.97 1.23 -22.77
CA TRP A 124 -5.62 0.73 -22.48
C TRP A 124 -4.58 1.21 -23.50
N ILE A 125 -4.93 1.27 -24.79
CA ILE A 125 -4.04 1.84 -25.82
C ILE A 125 -3.75 3.31 -25.51
N ASN A 126 -4.77 4.09 -25.15
CA ASN A 126 -4.59 5.49 -24.74
C ASN A 126 -3.63 5.60 -23.55
N LEU A 127 -3.84 4.80 -22.50
CA LEU A 127 -2.97 4.83 -21.31
C LEU A 127 -1.52 4.46 -21.65
N GLY A 128 -1.31 3.42 -22.47
CA GLY A 128 0.01 3.06 -22.99
C GLY A 128 0.65 4.19 -23.79
N TYR A 129 -0.12 4.83 -24.66
CA TYR A 129 0.32 5.96 -25.48
C TYR A 129 0.71 7.19 -24.67
N MET A 130 0.01 7.43 -23.56
CA MET A 130 0.34 8.52 -22.64
C MET A 130 1.59 8.27 -21.80
N GLN A 131 1.91 7.00 -21.54
CA GLN A 131 3.03 6.62 -20.65
C GLN A 131 4.30 6.25 -21.39
N ASP A 132 4.21 5.93 -22.69
CA ASP A 132 5.36 5.59 -23.51
C ASP A 132 6.29 6.82 -23.68
N PRO A 133 7.55 6.74 -23.20
CA PRO A 133 8.51 7.84 -23.29
C PRO A 133 8.80 8.28 -24.73
N LEU A 134 8.59 7.41 -25.72
CA LEU A 134 8.86 7.72 -27.12
C LEU A 134 7.95 8.83 -27.68
N HIS A 135 6.69 8.89 -27.23
CA HIS A 135 5.73 9.87 -27.73
C HIS A 135 5.88 11.24 -27.05
N ASN A 136 6.38 11.26 -25.80
CA ASN A 136 6.68 12.46 -25.01
C ASN A 136 5.62 13.58 -25.08
N ILE A 137 4.35 13.22 -24.94
CA ILE A 137 3.23 14.17 -25.08
C ILE A 137 3.24 15.23 -23.97
N ALA A 138 3.71 14.84 -22.77
CA ALA A 138 3.99 15.75 -21.68
C ALA A 138 4.94 16.89 -22.09
N GLY A 139 5.92 16.63 -22.97
CA GLY A 139 6.86 17.64 -23.45
C GLY A 139 6.22 18.84 -24.16
N ALA A 140 5.00 18.69 -24.70
CA ALA A 140 4.25 19.80 -25.30
C ALA A 140 3.76 20.83 -24.27
N TYR A 141 3.77 20.51 -22.98
CA TYR A 141 3.24 21.35 -21.90
C TYR A 141 4.34 22.10 -21.14
N GLY A 142 5.44 22.39 -21.83
CA GLY A 142 6.56 23.19 -21.29
C GLY A 142 7.30 22.51 -20.13
N ALA A 143 7.99 23.31 -19.33
CA ALA A 143 8.87 22.79 -18.27
C ALA A 143 8.15 21.97 -17.19
N LYS A 144 6.86 22.22 -16.95
CA LYS A 144 6.05 21.43 -16.01
C LYS A 144 5.55 20.12 -16.59
N GLY A 145 5.53 19.96 -17.92
CA GLY A 145 5.13 18.74 -18.61
C GLY A 145 3.89 18.06 -18.04
N ALA A 146 4.07 16.83 -17.53
CA ALA A 146 3.01 16.00 -16.94
C ALA A 146 2.46 16.54 -15.61
N GLU A 147 3.12 17.50 -14.97
CA GLU A 147 2.66 18.20 -13.77
C GLU A 147 1.92 19.50 -14.11
N SER A 148 1.84 19.87 -15.39
CA SER A 148 1.15 21.08 -15.80
C SER A 148 -0.36 20.97 -15.56
N ILE A 149 -0.99 22.12 -15.28
CA ILE A 149 -2.44 22.23 -15.15
C ILE A 149 -3.13 21.79 -16.44
N GLY A 150 -2.62 22.22 -17.60
CA GLY A 150 -3.21 21.89 -18.90
C GLY A 150 -3.19 20.40 -19.21
N PHE A 151 -2.07 19.72 -18.98
CA PHE A 151 -1.95 18.28 -19.22
C PHE A 151 -2.92 17.49 -18.34
N ASN A 152 -2.96 17.81 -17.05
CA ASN A 152 -3.81 17.11 -16.09
C ASN A 152 -5.29 17.45 -16.26
N ALA A 153 -5.66 18.66 -16.66
CA ALA A 153 -7.04 19.01 -16.94
C ALA A 153 -7.60 18.18 -18.10
N GLY A 154 -6.83 17.98 -19.18
CA GLY A 154 -7.23 17.12 -20.30
C GLY A 154 -7.42 15.66 -19.89
N ASN A 155 -6.46 15.11 -19.14
CA ASN A 155 -6.53 13.74 -18.63
C ASN A 155 -7.68 13.56 -17.61
N GLY A 156 -7.92 14.54 -16.74
CA GLY A 156 -9.02 14.54 -15.79
C GLY A 156 -10.38 14.53 -16.50
N MET A 157 -10.56 15.38 -17.51
CA MET A 157 -11.80 15.40 -18.31
C MET A 157 -12.04 14.08 -19.05
N TYR A 158 -10.98 13.46 -19.60
CA TYR A 158 -11.09 12.13 -20.20
C TYR A 158 -11.58 11.08 -19.18
N ASN A 159 -11.04 11.08 -17.95
CA ASN A 159 -11.48 10.18 -16.89
C ASN A 159 -12.92 10.46 -16.42
N VAL A 160 -13.38 11.72 -16.45
CA VAL A 160 -14.80 12.05 -16.21
C VAL A 160 -15.68 11.41 -17.29
N VAL A 161 -15.31 11.49 -18.56
CA VAL A 161 -16.05 10.85 -19.66
C VAL A 161 -16.04 9.32 -19.51
N MET A 162 -14.91 8.73 -19.14
CA MET A 162 -14.84 7.29 -18.86
C MET A 162 -15.76 6.89 -17.71
N THR A 163 -15.87 7.70 -16.65
CA THR A 163 -16.82 7.49 -15.55
C THR A 163 -18.26 7.42 -16.05
N LEU A 164 -18.66 8.35 -16.93
CA LEU A 164 -20.00 8.40 -17.51
C LEU A 164 -20.27 7.19 -18.41
N ILE A 165 -19.28 6.80 -19.23
CA ILE A 165 -19.37 5.60 -20.08
C ILE A 165 -19.51 4.34 -19.21
N SER A 166 -18.71 4.20 -18.15
CA SER A 166 -18.81 3.08 -17.20
C SER A 166 -20.18 3.04 -16.53
N PHE A 167 -20.77 4.19 -16.20
CA PHE A 167 -22.13 4.26 -15.66
C PHE A 167 -23.19 3.73 -16.65
N VAL A 168 -23.10 4.10 -17.93
CA VAL A 168 -23.99 3.57 -18.97
C VAL A 168 -23.82 2.05 -19.11
N PHE A 169 -22.59 1.56 -19.13
CA PHE A 169 -22.33 0.12 -19.17
C PHE A 169 -22.81 -0.61 -17.91
N PHE A 170 -22.76 0.03 -16.74
CA PHE A 170 -23.31 -0.52 -15.51
C PHE A 170 -24.82 -0.72 -15.60
N LEU A 171 -25.57 0.26 -16.12
CA LEU A 171 -27.01 0.09 -16.36
C LEU A 171 -27.30 -1.07 -17.32
N GLY A 172 -26.50 -1.22 -18.37
CA GLY A 172 -26.59 -2.36 -19.29
C GLY A 172 -26.20 -3.70 -18.67
N SER A 173 -25.29 -3.71 -17.69
CA SER A 173 -24.82 -4.93 -17.02
C SER A 173 -25.75 -5.41 -15.91
N LEU A 174 -26.72 -4.60 -15.45
CA LEU A 174 -27.73 -5.02 -14.45
C LEU A 174 -28.50 -6.28 -14.85
N ARG A 175 -28.63 -6.54 -16.16
CA ARG A 175 -29.34 -7.72 -16.70
C ARG A 175 -28.44 -8.94 -16.92
N THR A 176 -27.18 -8.87 -16.50
CA THR A 176 -26.17 -9.92 -16.70
C THR A 176 -26.00 -10.79 -15.45
N ASN A 177 -24.77 -10.97 -14.95
CA ASN A 177 -24.48 -11.66 -13.70
C ASN A 177 -23.92 -10.68 -12.66
N ALA A 178 -24.13 -10.98 -11.37
CA ALA A 178 -23.73 -10.09 -10.28
C ALA A 178 -22.22 -9.78 -10.25
N PRO A 179 -21.28 -10.75 -10.43
CA PRO A 179 -19.86 -10.45 -10.48
C PRO A 179 -19.47 -9.45 -11.57
N PHE A 180 -20.02 -9.61 -12.77
CA PHE A 180 -19.74 -8.73 -13.89
C PHE A 180 -20.38 -7.34 -13.71
N CYS A 181 -21.60 -7.29 -13.18
CA CYS A 181 -22.25 -6.05 -12.80
C CYS A 181 -21.43 -5.27 -11.77
N LEU A 182 -20.91 -5.96 -10.75
CA LEU A 182 -20.04 -5.38 -9.73
C LEU A 182 -18.71 -4.89 -10.32
N ALA A 183 -18.11 -5.66 -11.24
CA ALA A 183 -16.88 -5.25 -11.90
C ALA A 183 -17.06 -3.92 -12.64
N VAL A 184 -18.13 -3.77 -13.43
CA VAL A 184 -18.42 -2.53 -14.16
C VAL A 184 -18.80 -1.39 -13.22
N PHE A 185 -19.49 -1.68 -12.10
CA PHE A 185 -19.77 -0.69 -11.05
C PHE A 185 -18.48 -0.14 -10.44
N CYS A 186 -17.52 -1.00 -10.11
CA CYS A 186 -16.23 -0.59 -9.55
C CYS A 186 -15.44 0.30 -10.52
N LEU A 187 -15.59 0.13 -11.83
CA LEU A 187 -14.95 1.00 -12.83
C LEU A 187 -15.42 2.45 -12.74
N ILE A 188 -16.68 2.69 -12.34
CA ILE A 188 -17.18 4.06 -12.13
C ILE A 188 -16.32 4.77 -11.07
N PHE A 189 -16.09 4.12 -9.94
CA PHE A 189 -15.27 4.69 -8.87
C PHE A 189 -13.81 4.81 -9.27
N LEU A 190 -13.28 3.81 -9.98
CA LEU A 190 -11.91 3.85 -10.50
C LEU A 190 -11.68 5.13 -11.34
N PHE A 191 -12.52 5.37 -12.35
CA PHE A 191 -12.37 6.54 -13.21
C PHE A 191 -12.69 7.86 -12.49
N ALA A 192 -13.65 7.86 -11.55
CA ALA A 192 -13.95 9.04 -10.75
C ALA A 192 -12.76 9.43 -9.85
N PHE A 193 -12.11 8.46 -9.22
CA PHE A 193 -10.93 8.72 -8.39
C PHE A 193 -9.69 9.06 -9.22
N LEU A 194 -9.50 8.44 -10.39
CA LEU A 194 -8.46 8.84 -11.35
C LEU A 194 -8.67 10.28 -11.83
N ALA A 195 -9.91 10.69 -12.09
CA ALA A 195 -10.25 12.07 -12.43
C ALA A 195 -9.90 13.02 -11.27
N ALA A 196 -10.32 12.70 -10.05
CA ALA A 196 -10.02 13.52 -8.88
C ALA A 196 -8.50 13.63 -8.62
N ALA A 197 -7.77 12.52 -8.72
CA ALA A 197 -6.32 12.49 -8.55
C ALA A 197 -5.61 13.35 -9.61
N THR A 198 -5.96 13.17 -10.88
CA THR A 198 -5.38 13.96 -11.98
C THR A 198 -5.68 15.45 -11.83
N PHE A 199 -6.90 15.84 -11.43
CA PHE A 199 -7.20 17.25 -11.15
C PHE A 199 -6.41 17.83 -9.97
N ALA A 200 -6.05 17.01 -8.97
CA ALA A 200 -5.29 17.43 -7.80
C ALA A 200 -3.77 17.51 -8.04
N THR A 201 -3.21 16.67 -8.92
CA THR A 201 -1.76 16.58 -9.20
C THR A 201 -1.06 17.93 -9.45
N PRO A 202 -1.59 18.87 -10.26
CA PRO A 202 -0.91 20.15 -10.53
C PRO A 202 -0.77 21.07 -9.32
N TYR A 203 -1.51 20.80 -8.24
CA TYR A 203 -1.61 21.64 -7.06
C TYR A 203 -0.82 21.09 -5.86
N ILE A 204 -0.02 20.05 -6.06
CA ILE A 204 0.88 19.52 -5.02
C ILE A 204 1.90 20.61 -4.66
N ALA A 205 1.78 21.16 -3.44
CA ALA A 205 2.70 22.16 -2.90
C ALA A 205 3.47 21.63 -1.68
N THR A 206 2.91 20.63 -0.99
CA THR A 206 3.44 20.03 0.23
C THR A 206 3.52 18.50 0.10
N PRO A 207 4.34 17.82 0.91
CA PRO A 207 4.33 16.36 0.99
C PRO A 207 2.94 15.78 1.33
N ALA A 208 2.13 16.50 2.10
CA ALA A 208 0.77 16.08 2.44
C ALA A 208 -0.17 16.08 1.23
N ASP A 209 -0.02 17.02 0.30
CA ASP A 209 -0.80 17.05 -0.95
C ASP A 209 -0.45 15.86 -1.85
N GLY A 210 0.84 15.48 -1.87
CA GLY A 210 1.31 14.28 -2.55
C GLY A 210 0.69 13.00 -1.98
N GLU A 211 0.64 12.88 -0.65
CA GLU A 211 -0.04 11.75 0.02
C GLU A 211 -1.56 11.75 -0.25
N TYR A 212 -2.19 12.92 -0.34
CA TYR A 212 -3.61 13.01 -0.71
C TYR A 212 -3.88 12.52 -2.14
N VAL A 213 -3.02 12.87 -3.10
CA VAL A 213 -3.12 12.35 -4.48
C VAL A 213 -2.89 10.84 -4.50
N LEU A 214 -1.91 10.33 -3.74
CA LEU A 214 -1.68 8.89 -3.60
C LEU A 214 -2.86 8.17 -2.93
N LEU A 215 -3.51 8.79 -1.94
CA LEU A 215 -4.72 8.28 -1.30
C LEU A 215 -5.85 8.07 -2.32
N LEU A 216 -6.08 9.06 -3.21
CA LEU A 216 -7.07 8.96 -4.28
C LEU A 216 -6.74 7.82 -5.25
N LEU A 217 -5.46 7.57 -5.52
CA LEU A 217 -5.01 6.50 -6.42
C LEU A 217 -4.96 5.10 -5.79
N ARG A 218 -4.92 4.98 -4.46
CA ARG A 218 -4.80 3.70 -3.74
C ARG A 218 -6.12 2.96 -3.53
N ILE A 219 -7.27 3.61 -3.72
CA ILE A 219 -8.61 3.11 -3.32
C ILE A 219 -8.53 2.33 -2.00
N GLY A 220 -8.61 3.06 -0.89
CA GLY A 220 -8.67 2.49 0.45
C GLY A 220 -7.32 2.44 1.13
N ASP A 221 -6.84 3.60 1.58
CA ASP A 221 -5.83 3.60 2.64
C ASP A 221 -6.49 3.19 3.96
N MET A 222 -6.18 1.98 4.43
CA MET A 222 -6.53 1.50 5.76
C MET A 222 -5.87 2.30 6.89
N SER A 223 -4.98 3.27 6.59
CA SER A 223 -4.49 4.20 7.60
C SER A 223 -5.61 4.99 8.29
N SER A 224 -6.76 5.18 7.63
CA SER A 224 -7.95 5.84 8.20
C SER A 224 -8.76 4.96 9.17
N ASN A 225 -8.52 3.65 9.21
CA ASN A 225 -9.20 2.71 10.12
C ASN A 225 -8.28 2.13 11.20
N LEU A 226 -7.01 2.56 11.27
CA LEU A 226 -6.10 2.06 12.28
C LEU A 226 -6.55 2.56 13.66
N LYS A 227 -7.01 1.65 14.50
CA LYS A 227 -7.30 1.96 15.91
C LYS A 227 -5.99 2.36 16.58
N PRO A 228 -5.97 3.43 17.40
CA PRO A 228 -4.75 3.84 18.08
C PRO A 228 -4.17 2.72 18.94
N LEU A 229 -2.87 2.43 18.77
CA LEU A 229 -2.14 1.51 19.65
C LEU A 229 -2.07 2.09 21.07
N VAL A 230 -1.90 1.24 22.09
CA VAL A 230 -1.70 1.70 23.48
C VAL A 230 -0.25 1.48 23.86
N LEU A 231 0.48 2.58 24.07
CA LEU A 231 1.85 2.57 24.58
C LEU A 231 1.83 2.80 26.10
N HIS A 232 2.16 1.77 26.86
CA HIS A 232 2.36 1.89 28.30
C HIS A 232 3.76 2.42 28.59
N ALA A 233 3.83 3.52 29.33
CA ALA A 233 5.07 4.26 29.56
C ALA A 233 5.17 4.78 31.00
N HIS A 234 6.34 5.30 31.37
CA HIS A 234 6.49 6.29 32.43
C HIS A 234 7.30 7.46 31.85
N GLY A 235 7.07 8.68 32.34
CA GLY A 235 7.60 9.89 31.70
C GLY A 235 9.11 10.09 31.81
N THR A 236 9.77 9.39 32.74
CA THR A 236 11.19 9.62 33.09
C THR A 236 12.19 8.69 32.38
N GLY A 237 11.75 7.51 31.93
CA GLY A 237 12.64 6.47 31.42
C GLY A 237 12.90 6.61 29.93
N PRO A 238 14.09 6.23 29.43
CA PRO A 238 14.41 6.39 28.01
C PRO A 238 13.72 5.35 27.12
N ASN A 239 13.39 4.16 27.64
CA ASN A 239 12.92 3.04 26.82
C ASN A 239 11.56 3.27 26.11
N PRO A 240 10.54 3.89 26.73
CA PRO A 240 9.28 4.19 26.04
C PRO A 240 9.44 5.16 24.86
N TYR A 241 10.34 6.15 24.97
CA TYR A 241 10.58 7.11 23.89
C TYR A 241 11.08 6.43 22.62
N LYS A 242 11.83 5.33 22.72
CA LYS A 242 12.27 4.55 21.55
C LYS A 242 11.10 4.09 20.69
N VAL A 243 10.04 3.60 21.35
CA VAL A 243 8.83 3.09 20.70
C VAL A 243 7.99 4.26 20.17
N ALA A 244 7.83 5.32 20.96
CA ALA A 244 7.09 6.51 20.56
C ALA A 244 7.69 7.19 19.31
N ILE A 245 9.01 7.37 19.28
CA ILE A 245 9.70 7.96 18.12
C ILE A 245 9.41 7.16 16.84
N LEU A 246 9.45 5.83 16.92
CA LEU A 246 9.17 4.98 15.77
C LEU A 246 7.70 5.07 15.34
N LEU A 247 6.75 5.08 16.29
CA LEU A 247 5.33 5.27 15.99
C LEU A 247 5.07 6.61 15.31
N ASP A 248 5.70 7.69 15.79
CA ASP A 248 5.59 9.03 15.18
C ASP A 248 6.27 9.10 13.80
N ALA A 249 7.41 8.44 13.61
CA ALA A 249 8.12 8.37 12.33
C ALA A 249 7.31 7.66 11.23
N LEU A 250 6.53 6.65 11.63
CA LEU A 250 5.61 5.89 10.76
C LEU A 250 4.19 6.47 10.74
N GLN A 251 3.94 7.58 11.45
CA GLN A 251 2.62 8.21 11.55
C GLN A 251 1.51 7.27 12.06
N ILE A 252 1.86 6.31 12.91
CA ILE A 252 0.92 5.35 13.49
C ILE A 252 0.20 6.04 14.66
N PRO A 253 -1.15 6.09 14.67
CA PRO A 253 -1.87 6.64 15.82
C PRO A 253 -1.64 5.79 17.08
N TYR A 254 -1.36 6.45 18.21
CA TYR A 254 -1.22 5.78 19.50
C TYR A 254 -1.69 6.67 20.66
N LYS A 255 -2.08 6.03 21.75
CA LYS A 255 -2.37 6.64 23.05
C LYS A 255 -1.27 6.24 24.03
N VAL A 256 -0.90 7.15 24.92
CA VAL A 256 0.06 6.88 25.99
C VAL A 256 -0.68 6.64 27.30
N LYS A 257 -0.41 5.51 27.95
CA LYS A 257 -0.89 5.20 29.30
C LYS A 257 0.28 5.23 30.29
N LEU A 258 0.27 6.19 31.21
CA LEU A 258 1.34 6.48 32.15
C LEU A 258 1.19 5.72 33.46
N TRP A 259 2.19 4.89 33.77
CA TRP A 259 2.28 4.12 35.00
C TRP A 259 3.27 4.74 35.98
N GLU A 260 3.02 4.55 37.26
CA GLU A 260 3.96 4.94 38.31
C GLU A 260 5.15 3.98 38.39
N PHE A 261 6.28 4.48 38.87
CA PHE A 261 7.48 3.67 39.02
C PHE A 261 7.38 2.73 40.22
N GLY A 262 7.93 1.51 40.11
CA GLY A 262 8.03 0.57 41.21
C GLY A 262 6.68 0.04 41.71
N GLY A 263 6.57 -0.09 43.05
CA GLY A 263 5.43 -0.70 43.74
C GLY A 263 4.35 0.28 44.23
N ALA A 264 4.27 1.47 43.63
CA ALA A 264 3.17 2.40 43.92
C ALA A 264 1.79 1.78 43.60
N PRO A 265 0.68 2.30 44.15
CA PRO A 265 -0.65 1.71 43.95
C PRO A 265 -1.03 1.51 42.48
N ASN A 266 -0.66 2.45 41.59
CA ASN A 266 -0.82 2.36 40.14
C ASN A 266 0.54 2.16 39.44
N GLY A 267 1.45 1.44 40.11
CA GLY A 267 2.81 1.21 39.68
C GLY A 267 2.97 0.00 38.76
N VAL A 268 4.09 -0.03 38.05
CA VAL A 268 4.46 -1.14 37.14
C VAL A 268 4.66 -2.49 37.83
N LYS A 269 4.71 -2.56 39.16
CA LYS A 269 4.73 -3.82 39.91
C LYS A 269 3.35 -4.26 40.41
N GLY A 270 2.30 -3.48 40.14
CA GLY A 270 0.93 -3.80 40.50
C GLY A 270 0.30 -4.87 39.59
N PRO A 271 -0.72 -5.60 40.07
CA PRO A 271 -1.34 -6.71 39.34
C PRO A 271 -1.98 -6.29 38.01
N ALA A 272 -2.44 -5.04 37.88
CA ALA A 272 -3.01 -4.53 36.64
C ALA A 272 -1.96 -4.47 35.51
N PHE A 273 -0.76 -3.96 35.80
CA PHE A 273 0.31 -3.90 34.80
C PHE A 273 0.96 -5.26 34.56
N LEU A 274 1.10 -6.09 35.59
CA LEU A 274 1.71 -7.43 35.47
C LEU A 274 0.93 -8.37 34.53
N LYS A 275 -0.38 -8.13 34.33
CA LYS A 275 -1.17 -8.83 33.31
C LYS A 275 -0.75 -8.47 31.87
N ILE A 276 -0.18 -7.29 31.68
CA ILE A 276 0.27 -6.77 30.37
C ILE A 276 1.75 -7.13 30.16
N ASN A 277 2.58 -6.89 31.19
CA ASN A 277 3.99 -7.22 31.20
C ASN A 277 4.40 -7.92 32.51
N PRO A 278 4.70 -9.23 32.49
CA PRO A 278 5.10 -9.98 33.69
C PRO A 278 6.45 -9.51 34.29
N ASN A 279 7.32 -8.85 33.53
CA ASN A 279 8.57 -8.25 34.05
C ASN A 279 8.28 -7.00 34.91
N GLY A 280 7.11 -6.38 34.76
CA GLY A 280 6.73 -5.18 35.50
C GLY A 280 7.68 -4.00 35.23
N ARG A 281 7.97 -3.77 33.95
CA ARG A 281 8.76 -2.62 33.43
C ARG A 281 8.12 -2.07 32.15
N VAL A 282 8.28 -0.79 31.87
CA VAL A 282 7.85 -0.19 30.60
C VAL A 282 9.02 -0.12 29.61
N PRO A 283 8.77 -0.06 28.28
CA PRO A 283 7.46 -0.04 27.64
C PRO A 283 6.78 -1.41 27.56
N ALA A 284 5.45 -1.35 27.45
CA ALA A 284 4.62 -2.39 26.85
C ALA A 284 3.72 -1.74 25.80
N LEU A 285 3.32 -2.50 24.79
CA LEU A 285 2.54 -2.06 23.64
C LEU A 285 1.36 -3.02 23.45
N GLU A 286 0.15 -2.48 23.38
CA GLU A 286 -1.03 -3.24 22.97
C GLU A 286 -1.51 -2.73 21.61
N ASP A 287 -1.70 -3.66 20.68
CA ASP A 287 -2.19 -3.37 19.35
C ASP A 287 -3.61 -3.91 19.14
N PRO A 288 -4.64 -3.06 19.16
CA PRO A 288 -6.03 -3.48 18.99
C PRO A 288 -6.35 -3.91 17.54
N ASN A 289 -5.45 -3.68 16.59
CA ASN A 289 -5.65 -4.06 15.18
C ASN A 289 -5.22 -5.50 14.93
N THR A 290 -4.28 -6.02 15.72
CA THR A 290 -3.73 -7.39 15.58
C THR A 290 -3.92 -8.25 16.83
N SER A 291 -4.45 -7.68 17.91
CA SER A 291 -4.55 -8.31 19.24
C SER A 291 -3.22 -8.76 19.82
N VAL A 292 -2.12 -8.08 19.45
CA VAL A 292 -0.78 -8.34 19.97
C VAL A 292 -0.50 -7.47 21.19
N THR A 293 -0.05 -8.09 22.28
CA THR A 293 0.58 -7.41 23.41
C THR A 293 2.07 -7.74 23.42
N SER A 294 2.92 -6.72 23.40
CA SER A 294 4.37 -6.84 23.41
C SER A 294 4.98 -6.08 24.59
N TRP A 295 6.04 -6.62 25.17
CA TRP A 295 6.87 -5.96 26.16
C TRP A 295 8.34 -6.24 25.86
N GLU A 296 9.24 -5.43 26.43
CA GLU A 296 10.59 -5.12 25.91
C GLU A 296 10.59 -4.12 24.76
N SER A 297 11.35 -3.02 24.93
CA SER A 297 11.35 -1.91 23.96
C SER A 297 11.77 -2.32 22.55
N HIS A 298 12.78 -3.19 22.42
CA HIS A 298 13.20 -3.70 21.12
C HIS A 298 12.18 -4.66 20.51
N ALA A 299 11.54 -5.52 21.31
CA ALA A 299 10.49 -6.40 20.82
C ALA A 299 9.29 -5.59 20.28
N CYS A 300 8.90 -4.51 20.99
CA CYS A 300 7.88 -3.57 20.54
C CYS A 300 8.26 -2.91 19.21
N MET A 301 9.50 -2.39 19.11
CA MET A 301 9.99 -1.76 17.88
C MET A 301 10.04 -2.75 16.71
N SER A 302 10.61 -3.94 16.92
CA SER A 302 10.70 -4.98 15.90
C SER A 302 9.33 -5.48 15.46
N TYR A 303 8.34 -5.53 16.37
CA TYR A 303 6.95 -5.76 16.00
C TYR A 303 6.40 -4.67 15.09
N ILE A 304 6.56 -3.39 15.47
CA ILE A 304 6.08 -2.25 14.68
C ILE A 304 6.72 -2.25 13.29
N LEU A 305 8.04 -2.47 13.18
CA LEU A 305 8.74 -2.51 11.90
C LEU A 305 8.20 -3.63 11.00
N ARG A 306 7.98 -4.83 11.55
CA ARG A 306 7.47 -5.96 10.74
C ARG A 306 6.04 -5.76 10.24
N VAL A 307 5.18 -5.10 11.03
CA VAL A 307 3.75 -4.99 10.73
C VAL A 307 3.43 -3.71 9.96
N TYR A 308 4.11 -2.61 10.27
CA TYR A 308 3.74 -1.28 9.81
C TYR A 308 4.80 -0.59 8.93
N ASP A 309 6.07 -0.96 9.01
CA ASP A 309 7.12 -0.44 8.11
C ASP A 309 7.21 -1.29 6.82
N THR A 310 6.10 -1.40 6.09
CA THR A 310 5.98 -2.29 4.92
C THR A 310 6.92 -1.90 3.76
N SER A 311 7.32 -0.62 3.70
CA SER A 311 8.31 -0.10 2.76
C SER A 311 9.76 -0.21 3.25
N ASN A 312 10.00 -0.76 4.45
CA ASN A 312 11.33 -0.92 5.05
C ASN A 312 12.12 0.40 5.10
N LYS A 313 11.43 1.49 5.45
CA LYS A 313 12.00 2.82 5.52
C LYS A 313 12.98 2.97 6.69
N PHE A 314 12.71 2.29 7.80
CA PHE A 314 13.50 2.41 9.04
C PHE A 314 14.16 1.10 9.47
N HIS A 315 13.87 -0.01 8.80
CA HIS A 315 14.51 -1.31 9.00
C HIS A 315 15.23 -1.76 7.72
N PRO A 316 16.42 -2.39 7.78
CA PRO A 316 17.09 -2.94 6.60
C PRO A 316 16.42 -4.22 6.06
N GLY A 317 15.14 -4.46 6.35
CA GLY A 317 14.48 -5.77 6.24
C GLY A 317 14.33 -6.29 4.81
N GLN A 318 14.41 -5.40 3.82
CA GLN A 318 14.45 -5.72 2.40
C GLN A 318 15.81 -5.46 1.75
N SER A 319 16.84 -5.09 2.51
CA SER A 319 18.20 -5.04 1.99
C SER A 319 18.63 -6.44 1.54
N THR A 320 19.21 -6.53 0.35
CA THR A 320 19.82 -7.77 -0.17
C THR A 320 21.13 -8.10 0.55
N SER A 321 21.64 -7.21 1.41
CA SER A 321 22.89 -7.41 2.13
C SER A 321 22.64 -8.05 3.50
N GLU A 322 23.01 -9.32 3.66
CA GLU A 322 23.03 -9.98 4.97
C GLU A 322 23.91 -9.23 5.99
N GLN A 323 24.97 -8.56 5.53
CA GLN A 323 25.83 -7.78 6.41
C GLN A 323 25.09 -6.59 7.04
N GLU A 324 24.15 -5.97 6.33
CA GLU A 324 23.35 -4.87 6.90
C GLU A 324 22.39 -5.35 7.98
N LYS A 325 21.81 -6.54 7.81
CA LYS A 325 20.97 -7.19 8.83
C LYS A 325 21.80 -7.54 10.07
N VAL A 326 22.98 -8.14 9.88
CA VAL A 326 23.92 -8.42 10.98
C VAL A 326 24.36 -7.14 11.68
N ASN A 327 24.59 -6.05 10.96
CA ASN A 327 24.92 -4.76 11.57
C ASN A 327 23.76 -4.23 12.41
N TYR A 328 22.53 -4.30 11.91
CA TYR A 328 21.34 -3.93 12.68
C TYR A 328 21.21 -4.74 13.98
N ASP A 329 21.34 -6.07 13.89
CA ASP A 329 21.27 -6.97 15.04
C ASP A 329 22.39 -6.69 16.05
N SER A 330 23.61 -6.46 15.56
CA SER A 330 24.78 -6.16 16.39
C SER A 330 24.60 -4.87 17.17
N TRP A 331 24.17 -3.79 16.51
CA TRP A 331 24.02 -2.48 17.15
C TRP A 331 22.82 -2.41 18.08
N THR A 332 21.68 -3.02 17.71
CA THR A 332 20.54 -3.13 18.62
C THR A 332 20.87 -3.96 19.85
N SER A 333 21.55 -5.11 19.68
CA SER A 333 22.03 -5.95 20.78
C SER A 333 23.05 -5.24 21.67
N PHE A 334 23.93 -4.41 21.09
CA PHE A 334 24.90 -3.62 21.86
C PHE A 334 24.21 -2.62 22.80
N LEU A 335 23.15 -1.94 22.35
CA LEU A 335 22.39 -1.06 23.25
C LEU A 335 21.71 -1.88 24.36
N LEU A 336 21.04 -2.98 24.01
CA LEU A 336 20.25 -3.77 24.93
C LEU A 336 21.08 -4.44 26.03
N SER A 337 22.21 -5.02 25.65
CA SER A 337 23.06 -5.81 26.56
C SER A 337 24.11 -4.98 27.29
N THR A 338 24.47 -3.82 26.73
CA THR A 338 25.66 -3.08 27.16
C THR A 338 25.36 -1.61 27.45
N LEU A 339 25.20 -0.74 26.45
CA LEU A 339 25.14 0.71 26.70
C LEU A 339 23.97 1.12 27.60
N GLY A 340 22.77 0.59 27.34
CA GLY A 340 21.56 0.89 28.12
C GLY A 340 21.70 0.45 29.59
N PRO A 341 21.97 -0.84 29.87
CA PRO A 341 22.17 -1.31 31.24
C PRO A 341 23.29 -0.57 32.00
N MET A 342 24.43 -0.29 31.37
CA MET A 342 25.54 0.41 32.02
C MET A 342 25.17 1.84 32.39
N THR A 343 24.54 2.57 31.47
CA THR A 343 24.01 3.92 31.76
C THR A 343 22.94 3.88 32.86
N GLY A 344 22.11 2.83 32.88
CA GLY A 344 21.13 2.60 33.94
C GLY A 344 21.77 2.40 35.32
N GLN A 345 22.88 1.66 35.41
CA GLN A 345 23.62 1.50 36.67
C GLN A 345 24.30 2.81 37.10
N THR A 346 24.89 3.56 36.16
CA THR A 346 25.43 4.90 36.45
C THR A 346 24.37 5.81 37.07
N ASN A 347 23.17 5.83 36.49
CA ASN A 347 22.04 6.59 37.05
C ASN A 347 21.62 6.08 38.43
N TRP A 348 21.63 4.76 38.66
CA TRP A 348 21.27 4.18 39.95
C TRP A 348 22.24 4.58 41.06
N TYR A 349 23.55 4.40 40.86
CA TYR A 349 24.58 4.75 41.84
C TYR A 349 24.73 6.26 42.04
N ARG A 350 24.26 7.07 41.10
CA ARG A 350 24.27 8.53 41.24
C ARG A 350 23.05 9.08 41.99
N HIS A 351 21.86 8.55 41.71
CA HIS A 351 20.60 9.22 42.11
C HIS A 351 19.71 8.40 43.03
N TYR A 352 19.80 7.08 43.03
CA TYR A 352 18.77 6.21 43.59
C TYR A 352 19.26 5.25 44.69
N ASN A 353 20.57 5.11 44.85
CA ASN A 353 21.15 4.28 45.91
C ASN A 353 20.93 4.90 47.29
N SER A 354 20.56 4.06 48.26
CA SER A 354 20.42 4.49 49.67
C SER A 354 21.75 4.62 50.39
N VAL A 355 22.80 3.98 49.87
CA VAL A 355 24.17 4.01 50.40
C VAL A 355 25.13 4.33 49.26
N THR A 356 25.96 5.35 49.45
CA THR A 356 26.95 5.80 48.46
C THR A 356 28.02 4.73 48.25
N ASN A 357 28.40 4.51 46.98
CA ASN A 357 29.49 3.62 46.60
C ASN A 357 30.23 4.21 45.40
N ASP A 358 31.30 4.95 45.70
CA ASP A 358 32.04 5.71 44.69
C ASP A 358 32.82 4.81 43.73
N ASP A 359 33.30 3.65 44.21
CA ASP A 359 34.00 2.67 43.37
C ASP A 359 33.05 2.09 42.30
N ALA A 360 31.84 1.69 42.72
CA ALA A 360 30.83 1.19 41.80
C ALA A 360 30.37 2.28 40.81
N LEU A 361 30.11 3.51 41.30
CA LEU A 361 29.75 4.63 40.43
C LEU A 361 30.83 4.84 39.36
N LYS A 362 32.09 4.98 39.77
CA LYS A 362 33.23 5.17 38.87
C LYS A 362 33.34 4.04 37.84
N ARG A 363 33.17 2.78 38.27
CA ARG A 363 33.18 1.62 37.37
C ARG A 363 32.11 1.71 36.28
N TYR A 364 30.88 2.09 36.62
CA TYR A 364 29.79 2.20 35.64
C TYR A 364 29.92 3.45 34.76
N GLU A 365 30.45 4.55 35.28
CA GLU A 365 30.82 5.72 34.48
C GLU A 365 31.86 5.35 33.42
N GLU A 366 32.98 4.73 33.83
CA GLU A 366 34.05 4.30 32.92
C GLU A 366 33.52 3.36 31.84
N GLN A 367 32.66 2.40 32.21
CA GLN A 367 32.05 1.50 31.25
C GLN A 367 31.07 2.22 30.30
N THR A 368 30.34 3.23 30.78
CA THR A 368 29.45 4.04 29.93
C THR A 368 30.26 4.89 28.95
N TYR A 369 31.35 5.52 29.41
CA TYR A 369 32.28 6.25 28.54
C TYR A 369 32.95 5.35 27.50
N ARG A 370 33.29 4.10 27.85
CA ARG A 370 33.77 3.12 26.88
C ARG A 370 32.72 2.86 25.79
N CYS A 371 31.44 2.75 26.16
CA CYS A 371 30.35 2.56 25.20
C CYS A 371 30.17 3.78 24.29
N TYR A 372 30.27 5.01 24.83
CA TYR A 372 30.27 6.22 24.01
C TYR A 372 31.44 6.28 23.04
N GLY A 373 32.64 5.83 23.43
CA GLY A 373 33.78 5.72 22.51
C GLY A 373 33.54 4.75 21.35
N VAL A 374 32.92 3.60 21.63
CA VAL A 374 32.53 2.64 20.57
C VAL A 374 31.49 3.24 19.62
N LEU A 375 30.48 3.92 20.17
CA LEU A 375 29.42 4.55 19.37
C LEU A 375 29.94 5.75 18.56
N ASP A 376 30.80 6.59 19.13
CA ASP A 376 31.42 7.72 18.43
C ASP A 376 32.29 7.24 17.27
N GLY A 377 33.11 6.20 17.48
CA GLY A 377 33.91 5.59 16.42
C GLY A 377 33.06 5.00 15.28
N GLN A 378 31.88 4.46 15.59
CA GLN A 378 30.93 4.03 14.57
C GLN A 378 30.31 5.21 13.83
N LEU A 379 29.83 6.22 14.56
CA LEU A 379 29.22 7.43 14.00
C LEU A 379 30.21 8.22 13.13
N ALA A 380 31.51 8.15 13.41
CA ALA A 380 32.54 8.75 12.57
C ALA A 380 32.50 8.22 11.13
N LYS A 381 32.12 6.96 10.91
CA LYS A 381 31.99 6.37 9.57
C LYS A 381 30.91 7.04 8.71
N THR A 382 29.92 7.68 9.34
CA THR A 382 28.85 8.42 8.66
C THR A 382 28.96 9.94 8.87
N ALA A 383 30.09 10.41 9.40
CA ALA A 383 30.30 11.80 9.83
C ALA A 383 29.19 12.32 10.77
N GLY A 384 28.70 11.46 11.66
CA GLY A 384 27.66 11.76 12.65
C GLY A 384 26.25 11.88 12.06
N LYS A 385 25.98 11.31 10.88
CA LYS A 385 24.65 11.35 10.26
C LYS A 385 23.71 10.26 10.78
N SER A 386 24.23 9.05 10.99
CA SER A 386 23.47 7.87 11.42
C SER A 386 24.38 6.79 12.01
N VAL A 387 23.85 5.94 12.89
CA VAL A 387 24.62 4.83 13.49
C VAL A 387 25.02 3.79 12.43
N LEU A 388 24.11 3.49 11.50
CA LEU A 388 24.38 2.61 10.36
C LEU A 388 24.71 3.43 9.11
N GLU A 389 25.56 2.88 8.25
CA GLU A 389 25.94 3.48 6.97
C GLU A 389 24.77 3.54 5.98
N SER A 390 23.76 2.67 6.16
CA SER A 390 22.51 2.66 5.39
C SER A 390 21.62 3.89 5.64
N GLY A 391 21.94 4.72 6.64
CA GLY A 391 21.23 5.96 6.94
C GLY A 391 20.49 5.93 8.27
N TYR A 392 19.75 7.01 8.53
CA TYR A 392 18.96 7.18 9.76
C TYR A 392 17.81 6.17 9.80
N GLY A 393 17.71 5.40 10.88
CA GLY A 393 16.68 4.38 11.01
C GLY A 393 16.35 3.99 12.44
N ALA A 394 15.74 2.82 12.60
CA ALA A 394 15.32 2.31 13.90
C ALA A 394 16.48 2.15 14.90
N VAL A 395 17.72 1.91 14.43
CA VAL A 395 18.90 1.90 15.30
C VAL A 395 19.13 3.27 15.93
N ASP A 396 19.06 4.36 15.18
CA ASP A 396 19.22 5.71 15.71
C ASP A 396 18.13 6.03 16.74
N MET A 397 16.87 5.71 16.41
CA MET A 397 15.73 5.86 17.32
C MET A 397 15.88 5.02 18.60
N HIS A 398 16.55 3.87 18.49
CA HIS A 398 16.82 2.98 19.61
C HIS A 398 17.86 3.59 20.56
N PHE A 399 18.97 4.12 20.05
CA PHE A 399 20.06 4.71 20.84
C PHE A 399 19.72 6.08 21.41
N TYR A 400 19.02 6.93 20.64
CA TYR A 400 18.87 8.35 20.94
C TYR A 400 18.37 8.63 22.37
N PRO A 401 17.28 8.01 22.87
CA PRO A 401 16.78 8.33 24.22
C PRO A 401 17.78 8.05 25.35
N TRP A 402 18.66 7.05 25.20
CA TRP A 402 19.70 6.76 26.20
C TRP A 402 20.83 7.78 26.17
N VAL A 403 21.24 8.23 24.98
CA VAL A 403 22.30 9.22 24.84
C VAL A 403 21.79 10.62 25.18
N ALA A 404 20.55 10.97 24.83
CA ALA A 404 19.94 12.26 25.16
C ALA A 404 19.87 12.54 26.67
N GLN A 405 19.87 11.50 27.50
CA GLN A 405 19.90 11.62 28.96
C GLN A 405 21.33 11.64 29.56
N HIS A 406 22.39 11.82 28.75
CA HIS A 406 23.76 11.83 29.26
C HIS A 406 24.00 12.87 30.37
N GLY A 407 23.37 14.05 30.27
CA GLY A 407 23.46 15.09 31.29
C GLY A 407 22.83 14.69 32.62
N PHE A 408 21.71 13.96 32.59
CA PHE A 408 21.11 13.37 33.80
C PHE A 408 22.04 12.35 34.44
N ALA A 409 22.77 11.58 33.63
CA ALA A 409 23.79 10.64 34.11
C ALA A 409 25.08 11.32 34.62
N GLY A 410 25.20 12.65 34.51
CA GLY A 410 26.41 13.39 34.88
C GLY A 410 27.60 13.10 33.96
N LEU A 411 27.34 12.70 32.72
CA LEU A 411 28.38 12.30 31.76
C LEU A 411 28.64 13.40 30.73
N ASP A 412 29.90 13.79 30.59
CA ASP A 412 30.34 14.76 29.59
C ASP A 412 30.66 14.07 28.26
N ILE A 413 29.96 14.48 27.20
CA ILE A 413 30.15 13.93 25.85
C ILE A 413 30.98 14.83 24.93
N SER A 414 31.50 15.96 25.41
CA SER A 414 32.21 16.98 24.62
C SER A 414 33.40 16.44 23.81
N LYS A 415 34.04 15.36 24.29
CA LYS A 415 35.16 14.70 23.60
C LYS A 415 34.75 13.77 22.45
N TYR A 416 33.45 13.49 22.28
CA TYR A 416 32.90 12.59 21.26
C TYR A 416 32.20 13.40 20.17
N SER A 417 32.98 13.93 19.22
CA SER A 417 32.49 14.91 18.24
C SER A 417 31.42 14.36 17.29
N SER A 418 31.51 13.09 16.89
CA SER A 418 30.53 12.46 16.00
C SER A 418 29.24 12.14 16.76
N LEU A 419 29.38 11.70 18.01
CA LEU A 419 28.25 11.47 18.92
C LEU A 419 27.47 12.76 19.19
N GLU A 420 28.15 13.86 19.52
CA GLU A 420 27.49 15.13 19.82
C GLU A 420 26.76 15.69 18.60
N LYS A 421 27.40 15.61 17.42
CA LYS A 421 26.79 16.03 16.14
C LYS A 421 25.55 15.19 15.82
N TRP A 422 25.65 13.88 15.95
CA TRP A 422 24.53 12.96 15.75
C TRP A 422 23.38 13.26 16.72
N LEU A 423 23.70 13.44 18.01
CA LEU A 423 22.69 13.71 19.04
C LEU A 423 21.89 14.98 18.74
N LYS A 424 22.58 16.06 18.36
CA LYS A 424 21.95 17.33 17.94
C LYS A 424 21.08 17.13 16.68
N SER A 425 21.59 16.42 15.68
CA SER A 425 20.86 16.14 14.44
C SER A 425 19.58 15.34 14.69
N VAL A 426 19.63 14.30 15.51
CA VAL A 426 18.47 13.45 15.82
C VAL A 426 17.46 14.19 16.71
N ALA A 427 17.90 15.07 17.62
CA ALA A 427 16.99 15.89 18.43
C ALA A 427 16.10 16.83 17.59
N GLU A 428 16.57 17.25 16.42
CA GLU A 428 15.82 18.14 15.53
C GLU A 428 14.74 17.44 14.70
N LYS A 429 14.73 16.10 14.68
CA LYS A 429 13.76 15.30 13.93
C LYS A 429 12.32 15.53 14.41
N PRO A 430 11.34 15.76 13.52
CA PRO A 430 9.95 15.98 13.91
C PRO A 430 9.35 14.87 14.77
N GLU A 431 9.61 13.60 14.42
CA GLU A 431 9.17 12.42 15.15
C GLU A 431 9.72 12.36 16.58
N VAL A 432 10.94 12.87 16.78
CA VAL A 432 11.57 12.94 18.09
C VAL A 432 10.91 14.01 18.93
N LYS A 433 10.73 15.21 18.39
CA LYS A 433 10.06 16.32 19.10
C LYS A 433 8.63 15.96 19.50
N GLU A 434 7.87 15.32 18.61
CA GLU A 434 6.50 14.90 18.92
C GLU A 434 6.45 13.79 19.98
N ALA A 435 7.33 12.79 19.93
CA ALA A 435 7.40 11.76 20.97
C ALA A 435 7.68 12.37 22.37
N TYR A 436 8.62 13.33 22.44
CA TYR A 436 8.97 14.04 23.69
C TYR A 436 7.87 14.96 24.21
N LYS A 437 6.95 15.38 23.35
CA LYS A 437 5.75 16.14 23.71
C LYS A 437 4.58 15.24 24.14
N LYS A 438 4.41 14.08 23.50
CA LYS A 438 3.28 13.16 23.73
C LYS A 438 3.42 12.35 25.02
N ILE A 439 4.59 11.77 25.28
CA ILE A 439 4.78 10.87 26.44
C ILE A 439 4.44 11.54 27.77
N PRO A 440 4.93 12.76 28.10
CA PRO A 440 4.59 13.42 29.37
C PRO A 440 3.11 13.80 29.51
N ARG A 441 2.35 13.83 28.41
CA ARG A 441 0.92 14.17 28.36
C ARG A 441 0.01 12.94 28.30
N GLY A 442 0.57 11.75 28.50
CA GLY A 442 -0.21 10.51 28.53
C GLY A 442 -1.26 10.48 29.63
N GLU A 443 -2.29 9.67 29.41
CA GLU A 443 -3.35 9.42 30.38
C GLU A 443 -2.79 8.60 31.56
N LYS A 444 -3.07 8.99 32.80
CA LYS A 444 -2.63 8.22 33.97
C LYS A 444 -3.34 6.87 34.03
N ALA A 445 -2.60 5.84 34.43
CA ALA A 445 -3.03 4.45 34.32
C ALA A 445 -4.18 4.04 35.24
#